data_AF-A0A2V7WNS8-F1
#
_entry.id   AF-A0A2V7WNS8-F1
#
_cell.length_a   1.000
_cell.length_b   1.000
_cell.length_c   1.000
_cell.angle_alpha   90.00
_cell.angle_beta   90.00
_cell.angle_gamma   90.00
#
_symmetry.space_group_name_H-M   'P 1'
#
loop_
_entity.id
_entity.type
_entity.pdbx_description
1 polymer ?
#
loop_
_entity_poly.entity_id
_entity_poly.type
_entity_poly.pdbx_seq_one_letter_code
_entity_poly.pdbx_strand_id
1 'polypeptide(L)'
;MTPVVALELASLLQDAALPRDVFQVVVGEGPAGAALLGAPIDKLVFTGSVGTGKRIASAAAERLLPVVLELGGKDPMLVLDDADVDVASSAAVWGAFVNAGQACLSVERCYVHHSLYEEFAKSCAEKTKQLRIGNGMDAHTDVGPMIRERQVRIVESHVEDARQRGARILAGGTRLPQLGPNYYAPTVLADVTHEMRIMREETFGPVLPIMACANDEDAVRMANDSEFGLAASVWTRDRSRGERLARHIHAGTVMVNDVISCFGISEA
;
A
#
# COMPACT_ATOMS: atom_id res chain seq x y z
N MET A 1 12.54 7.58 11.35
CA MET A 1 13.61 6.64 10.97
C MET A 1 13.51 5.48 11.94
N THR A 2 13.69 4.25 11.47
CA THR A 2 13.46 3.01 12.24
C THR A 2 14.72 2.12 12.17
N PRO A 3 15.86 2.55 12.73
CA PRO A 3 17.15 1.90 12.48
C PRO A 3 17.38 0.64 13.34
N VAL A 4 16.61 0.46 14.42
CA VAL A 4 16.91 -0.49 15.50
C VAL A 4 17.01 -1.92 14.99
N VAL A 5 16.10 -2.36 14.12
CA VAL A 5 16.13 -3.73 13.56
C VAL A 5 17.39 -3.99 12.73
N ALA A 6 17.83 -3.01 11.92
CA ALA A 6 19.04 -3.15 11.12
C ALA A 6 20.30 -3.22 12.00
N LEU A 7 20.34 -2.42 13.07
CA LEU A 7 21.44 -2.46 14.05
C LEU A 7 21.48 -3.79 14.81
N GLU A 8 20.32 -4.32 15.21
CA GLU A 8 20.22 -5.63 15.86
C GLU A 8 20.67 -6.75 14.91
N LEU A 9 20.25 -6.72 13.65
CA LEU A 9 20.71 -7.67 12.64
C LEU A 9 22.24 -7.63 12.47
N ALA A 10 22.83 -6.43 12.43
CA ALA A 10 24.29 -6.28 12.38
C ALA A 10 24.98 -6.94 13.59
N SER A 11 24.41 -6.79 14.79
CA SER A 11 24.93 -7.43 16.02
C SER A 11 24.87 -8.95 15.91
N LEU A 12 23.71 -9.50 15.52
CA LEU A 12 23.52 -10.95 15.40
C LEU A 12 24.44 -11.58 14.35
N LEU A 13 24.69 -10.89 13.24
CA LEU A 13 25.64 -11.35 12.22
C LEU A 13 27.09 -11.34 12.73
N GLN A 14 27.45 -10.35 13.56
CA GLN A 14 28.76 -10.33 14.20
C GLN A 14 28.92 -11.46 15.22
N ASP A 15 27.88 -11.74 16.02
CA ASP A 15 27.87 -12.88 16.94
C ASP A 15 27.98 -14.22 16.20
N ALA A 16 27.44 -14.29 14.99
CA ALA A 16 27.61 -15.42 14.06
C ALA A 16 28.97 -15.44 13.33
N ALA A 17 29.92 -14.60 13.74
CA ALA A 17 31.26 -14.48 13.18
C ALA A 17 31.32 -14.07 11.69
N LEU A 18 30.30 -13.35 11.19
CA LEU A 18 30.38 -12.72 9.87
C LEU A 18 31.50 -11.66 9.88
N PRO A 19 32.40 -11.63 8.88
CA PRO A 19 33.40 -10.58 8.77
C PRO A 19 32.77 -9.18 8.74
N ARG A 20 33.38 -8.23 9.46
CA ARG A 20 32.81 -6.88 9.70
C ARG A 20 32.59 -6.06 8.43
N ASP A 21 33.34 -6.36 7.38
CA ASP A 21 33.30 -5.68 6.09
C ASP A 21 32.19 -6.20 5.16
N VAL A 22 31.62 -7.37 5.44
CA VAL A 22 30.56 -7.98 4.61
C VAL A 22 29.20 -7.31 4.81
N PHE A 23 28.86 -6.91 6.03
CA PHE A 23 27.60 -6.23 6.34
C PHE A 23 27.84 -5.02 7.22
N GLN A 24 27.54 -3.83 6.68
CA GLN A 24 27.74 -2.56 7.35
C GLN A 24 26.44 -1.77 7.37
N VAL A 25 26.10 -1.21 8.54
CA VAL A 25 24.91 -0.36 8.71
C VAL A 25 25.36 1.08 8.92
N VAL A 26 24.95 1.95 8.02
CA VAL A 26 25.17 3.40 8.12
C VAL A 26 23.85 4.08 8.41
N VAL A 27 23.73 4.66 9.61
CA VAL A 27 22.51 5.37 10.03
C VAL A 27 22.62 6.83 9.61
N GLY A 28 21.71 7.28 8.74
CA GLY A 28 21.66 8.67 8.31
C GLY A 28 20.43 8.99 7.48
N GLU A 29 20.24 10.28 7.21
CA GLU A 29 19.17 10.77 6.33
C GLU A 29 19.68 10.95 4.89
N GLY A 30 19.03 11.83 4.10
CA GLY A 30 19.38 12.11 2.71
C GLY A 30 20.88 12.31 2.43
N PRO A 31 21.64 13.04 3.26
CA PRO A 31 23.08 13.21 3.05
C PRO A 31 23.88 11.90 3.06
N ALA A 32 23.50 10.92 3.89
CA ALA A 32 24.16 9.61 3.89
C ALA A 32 23.85 8.83 2.60
N GLY A 33 22.61 8.91 2.11
CA GLY A 33 22.23 8.34 0.81
C GLY A 33 22.97 8.98 -0.37
N ALA A 34 23.16 10.30 -0.34
CA ALA A 34 23.94 11.02 -1.36
C ALA A 34 25.42 10.62 -1.33
N ALA A 35 26.00 10.46 -0.14
CA ALA A 35 27.36 9.96 0.01
C ALA A 35 27.51 8.53 -0.54
N LEU A 36 26.52 7.66 -0.30
CA LEU A 36 26.50 6.30 -0.84
C LEU A 36 26.48 6.26 -2.38
N LEU A 37 25.71 7.14 -3.01
CA LEU A 37 25.68 7.28 -4.48
C LEU A 37 27.05 7.69 -5.07
N GLY A 38 27.80 8.54 -4.34
CA GLY A 38 29.15 8.96 -4.72
C GLY A 38 30.25 7.95 -4.40
N ALA A 39 29.98 6.96 -3.54
CA ALA A 39 30.95 5.95 -3.13
C ALA A 39 31.29 4.98 -4.27
N PRO A 40 32.43 4.27 -4.23
CA PRO A 40 32.77 3.26 -5.23
C PRO A 40 31.97 1.95 -4.99
N ILE A 41 30.66 2.00 -5.23
CA ILE A 41 29.75 0.84 -5.16
C ILE A 41 29.40 0.33 -6.55
N ASP A 42 29.11 -0.97 -6.67
CA ASP A 42 28.79 -1.63 -7.94
C ASP A 42 27.28 -1.69 -8.24
N LYS A 43 26.43 -1.61 -7.21
CA LYS A 43 24.97 -1.68 -7.34
C LYS A 43 24.30 -0.97 -6.17
N LEU A 44 23.14 -0.37 -6.43
CA LEU A 44 22.29 0.21 -5.39
C LEU A 44 20.86 -0.35 -5.47
N VAL A 45 20.32 -0.72 -4.31
CA VAL A 45 18.92 -1.15 -4.17
C VAL A 45 18.21 -0.14 -3.27
N PHE A 46 17.08 0.39 -3.73
CA PHE A 46 16.29 1.37 -3.00
C PHE A 46 14.81 0.99 -2.99
N THR A 47 14.21 1.02 -1.80
CA THR A 47 12.76 0.91 -1.60
C THR A 47 12.26 2.17 -0.92
N GLY A 48 11.25 2.83 -1.50
CA GLY A 48 10.70 4.05 -0.95
C GLY A 48 9.81 4.80 -1.93
N SER A 49 9.73 6.13 -1.78
CA SER A 49 8.81 6.92 -2.61
C SER A 49 9.34 7.17 -4.02
N VAL A 50 8.40 7.27 -4.99
CA VAL A 50 8.67 7.60 -6.40
C VAL A 50 9.55 8.85 -6.54
N GLY A 51 9.25 9.91 -5.79
CA GLY A 51 10.02 11.15 -5.85
C GLY A 51 11.48 10.99 -5.42
N THR A 52 11.78 10.11 -4.46
CA THR A 52 13.16 9.81 -4.06
C THR A 52 13.83 8.87 -5.06
N GLY A 53 13.13 7.85 -5.54
CA GLY A 53 13.62 6.95 -6.58
C GLY A 53 14.05 7.67 -7.86
N LYS A 54 13.25 8.63 -8.34
CA LYS A 54 13.59 9.47 -9.51
C LYS A 54 14.89 10.25 -9.31
N ARG A 55 15.12 10.81 -8.12
CA ARG A 55 16.38 11.51 -7.79
C ARG A 55 17.58 10.56 -7.77
N ILE A 56 17.40 9.37 -7.18
CA ILE A 56 18.44 8.33 -7.13
C ILE A 56 18.79 7.88 -8.56
N ALA A 57 17.80 7.57 -9.39
CA ALA A 57 18.00 7.16 -10.78
C ALA A 57 18.78 8.21 -11.59
N SER A 58 18.39 9.49 -11.44
CA SER A 58 19.05 10.60 -12.14
C SER A 58 20.52 10.73 -11.72
N ALA A 59 20.82 10.61 -10.42
CA ALA A 59 22.19 10.69 -9.94
C ALA A 59 23.03 9.45 -10.33
N ALA A 60 22.43 8.26 -10.26
CA ALA A 60 23.09 7.01 -10.65
C ALA A 60 23.48 6.99 -12.14
N ALA A 61 22.68 7.63 -13.00
CA ALA A 61 22.93 7.72 -14.44
C ALA A 61 24.25 8.44 -14.78
N GLU A 62 24.72 9.38 -13.96
CA GLU A 62 25.98 10.13 -14.19
C GLU A 62 27.20 9.21 -14.30
N ARG A 63 27.13 8.03 -13.67
CA ARG A 63 28.22 7.03 -13.67
C ARG A 63 27.80 5.65 -14.16
N LEU A 64 26.60 5.54 -14.73
CA LEU A 64 25.98 4.27 -15.15
C LEU A 64 25.91 3.23 -14.01
N LEU A 65 25.65 3.67 -12.77
CA LEU A 65 25.48 2.77 -11.62
C LEU A 65 24.18 1.96 -11.77
N PRO A 66 24.23 0.61 -11.77
CA PRO A 66 23.03 -0.22 -11.73
C PRO A 66 22.18 0.06 -10.49
N VAL A 67 20.87 0.29 -10.70
CA VAL A 67 19.90 0.52 -9.62
C VAL A 67 18.70 -0.40 -9.73
N VAL A 68 18.23 -0.88 -8.58
CA VAL A 68 16.91 -1.53 -8.43
C VAL A 68 16.04 -0.62 -7.56
N LEU A 69 14.89 -0.23 -8.09
CA LEU A 69 14.01 0.76 -7.46
C LEU A 69 12.60 0.17 -7.27
N GLU A 70 12.21 -0.04 -6.02
CA GLU A 70 10.86 -0.47 -5.62
C GLU A 70 10.11 0.75 -5.06
N LEU A 71 9.16 1.28 -5.84
CA LEU A 71 8.68 2.67 -5.69
C LEU A 71 7.16 2.80 -5.49
N GLY A 72 6.69 2.52 -4.27
CA GLY A 72 5.30 2.74 -3.85
C GLY A 72 4.25 1.99 -4.68
N GLY A 73 2.99 2.15 -4.30
CA GLY A 73 1.88 1.45 -4.93
C GLY A 73 0.57 2.23 -4.91
N LYS A 74 -0.39 1.75 -5.70
CA LYS A 74 -1.79 2.20 -5.67
C LYS A 74 -2.66 1.02 -6.05
N ASP A 75 -2.49 -0.06 -5.31
CA ASP A 75 -2.82 -1.39 -5.79
C ASP A 75 -4.34 -1.57 -5.92
N PRO A 76 -4.82 -1.96 -7.12
CA PRO A 76 -6.24 -2.15 -7.34
C PRO A 76 -6.71 -3.53 -6.88
N MET A 77 -7.88 -3.57 -6.28
CA MET A 77 -8.63 -4.78 -5.95
C MET A 77 -9.92 -4.82 -6.78
N LEU A 78 -10.07 -5.83 -7.62
CA LEU A 78 -11.25 -6.03 -8.45
C LEU A 78 -12.15 -7.08 -7.81
N VAL A 79 -13.42 -6.72 -7.58
CA VAL A 79 -14.44 -7.62 -7.02
C VAL A 79 -15.50 -7.84 -8.08
N LEU A 80 -15.52 -9.03 -8.69
CA LEU A 80 -16.41 -9.36 -9.80
C LEU A 80 -17.82 -9.74 -9.31
N ASP A 81 -18.77 -9.82 -10.23
CA ASP A 81 -20.19 -10.09 -9.96
C ASP A 81 -20.48 -11.44 -9.28
N ASP A 82 -19.56 -12.41 -9.41
CA ASP A 82 -19.66 -13.73 -8.80
C ASP A 82 -18.82 -13.88 -7.53
N ALA A 83 -18.12 -12.83 -7.10
CA ALA A 83 -17.26 -12.86 -5.93
C ALA A 83 -18.02 -13.23 -4.65
N ASP A 84 -17.32 -13.85 -3.71
CA ASP A 84 -17.85 -14.01 -2.35
C ASP A 84 -17.66 -12.69 -1.58
N VAL A 85 -18.77 -11.98 -1.33
CA VAL A 85 -18.74 -10.66 -0.69
C VAL A 85 -18.14 -10.73 0.71
N ASP A 86 -18.41 -11.79 1.48
CA ASP A 86 -17.87 -11.90 2.83
C ASP A 86 -16.35 -12.06 2.79
N VAL A 87 -15.84 -12.99 1.98
CA VAL A 87 -14.40 -13.21 1.85
C VAL A 87 -13.70 -11.98 1.26
N ALA A 88 -14.22 -11.43 0.16
CA ALA A 88 -13.61 -10.28 -0.51
C ALA A 88 -13.59 -9.03 0.39
N SER A 89 -14.67 -8.75 1.13
CA SER A 89 -14.70 -7.61 2.04
C SER A 89 -13.77 -7.77 3.25
N SER A 90 -13.59 -8.99 3.77
CA SER A 90 -12.58 -9.27 4.81
C SER A 90 -11.17 -9.01 4.29
N ALA A 91 -10.86 -9.46 3.07
CA ALA A 91 -9.57 -9.21 2.45
C ALA A 91 -9.35 -7.74 2.11
N ALA A 92 -10.37 -7.00 1.66
CA ALA A 92 -10.27 -5.57 1.41
C ALA A 92 -9.93 -4.79 2.69
N VAL A 93 -10.63 -5.09 3.79
CA VAL A 93 -10.39 -4.46 5.10
C VAL A 93 -8.99 -4.79 5.61
N TRP A 94 -8.59 -6.06 5.59
CA TRP A 94 -7.24 -6.44 6.01
C TRP A 94 -6.15 -5.83 5.12
N GLY A 95 -6.33 -5.90 3.79
CA GLY A 95 -5.39 -5.39 2.80
C GLY A 95 -5.22 -3.87 2.84
N ALA A 96 -6.27 -3.12 3.18
CA ALA A 96 -6.20 -1.67 3.31
C ALA A 96 -5.62 -1.21 4.66
N PHE A 97 -5.77 -2.00 5.73
CA PHE A 97 -5.49 -1.53 7.10
C PHE A 97 -4.35 -2.24 7.81
N VAL A 98 -3.80 -3.34 7.29
CA VAL A 98 -2.59 -3.94 7.85
C VAL A 98 -1.46 -2.90 7.90
N ASN A 99 -0.71 -2.87 9.00
CA ASN A 99 0.30 -1.85 9.27
C ASN A 99 -0.25 -0.39 9.16
N ALA A 100 -1.53 -0.19 9.48
CA ALA A 100 -2.26 1.07 9.27
C ALA A 100 -2.21 1.57 7.82
N GLY A 101 -2.26 0.65 6.84
CA GLY A 101 -2.18 0.96 5.40
C GLY A 101 -0.81 1.44 4.92
N GLN A 102 0.23 1.28 5.75
CA GLN A 102 1.61 1.66 5.42
C GLN A 102 2.37 0.47 4.83
N ALA A 103 1.79 -0.13 3.79
CA ALA A 103 2.43 -1.18 3.00
C ALA A 103 2.33 -0.80 1.53
N CYS A 104 3.40 -1.01 0.76
CA CYS A 104 3.39 -0.71 -0.68
C CYS A 104 2.33 -1.54 -1.44
N LEU A 105 1.97 -2.72 -0.90
CA LEU A 105 0.97 -3.63 -1.45
C LEU A 105 -0.45 -3.39 -0.90
N SER A 106 -0.67 -2.31 -0.14
CA SER A 106 -1.98 -2.03 0.45
C SER A 106 -3.05 -1.83 -0.61
N VAL A 107 -4.26 -2.32 -0.34
CA VAL A 107 -5.42 -2.08 -1.20
C VAL A 107 -5.79 -0.61 -1.11
N GLU A 108 -5.44 0.14 -2.15
CA GLU A 108 -5.66 1.59 -2.19
C GLU A 108 -6.72 2.01 -3.21
N ARG A 109 -7.23 1.08 -4.03
CA ARG A 109 -8.35 1.30 -4.97
C ARG A 109 -9.19 0.03 -5.08
N CYS A 110 -10.44 0.05 -4.65
CA CYS A 110 -11.33 -1.09 -4.82
C CYS A 110 -12.35 -0.82 -5.94
N TYR A 111 -12.37 -1.66 -6.96
CA TYR A 111 -13.32 -1.63 -8.07
C TYR A 111 -14.29 -2.80 -7.94
N VAL A 112 -15.55 -2.51 -7.69
CA VAL A 112 -16.56 -3.51 -7.35
C VAL A 112 -17.63 -3.52 -8.42
N HIS A 113 -17.94 -4.71 -8.95
CA HIS A 113 -19.01 -4.85 -9.91
C HIS A 113 -20.32 -4.29 -9.34
N HIS A 114 -21.02 -3.47 -10.13
CA HIS A 114 -22.19 -2.71 -9.68
C HIS A 114 -23.26 -3.54 -8.96
N SER A 115 -23.44 -4.82 -9.33
CA SER A 115 -24.39 -5.74 -8.70
C SER A 115 -24.07 -6.06 -7.23
N LEU A 116 -22.80 -5.97 -6.81
CA LEU A 116 -22.35 -6.26 -5.44
C LEU A 116 -21.97 -5.01 -4.65
N TYR A 117 -21.96 -3.84 -5.29
CA TYR A 117 -21.37 -2.61 -4.75
C TYR A 117 -21.89 -2.22 -3.35
N GLU A 118 -23.21 -2.12 -3.18
CA GLU A 118 -23.81 -1.71 -1.90
C GLU A 118 -23.58 -2.73 -0.79
N GLU A 119 -23.71 -4.03 -1.10
CA GLU A 119 -23.49 -5.11 -0.14
C GLU A 119 -22.03 -5.15 0.32
N PHE A 120 -21.10 -5.06 -0.63
CA PHE A 120 -19.67 -5.05 -0.36
C PHE A 120 -19.25 -3.84 0.45
N ALA A 121 -19.64 -2.63 0.04
CA ALA A 121 -19.27 -1.39 0.73
C ALA A 121 -19.80 -1.37 2.17
N LYS A 122 -21.04 -1.84 2.38
CA LYS A 122 -21.61 -2.01 3.72
C LYS A 122 -20.83 -3.04 4.55
N SER A 123 -20.52 -4.21 3.97
CA SER A 123 -19.75 -5.25 4.66
C SER A 123 -18.37 -4.74 5.11
N CYS A 124 -17.64 -4.05 4.22
CA CYS A 124 -16.37 -3.41 4.55
C CYS A 124 -16.52 -2.42 5.72
N ALA A 125 -17.54 -1.56 5.69
CA ALA A 125 -17.77 -0.58 6.75
C ALA A 125 -18.07 -1.24 8.10
N GLU A 126 -18.91 -2.27 8.13
CA GLU A 126 -19.24 -2.97 9.39
C GLU A 126 -18.04 -3.72 9.97
N LYS A 127 -17.25 -4.41 9.14
CA LYS A 127 -16.00 -5.05 9.57
C LYS A 127 -14.98 -4.02 10.07
N THR A 128 -14.88 -2.87 9.40
CA THR A 128 -13.98 -1.78 9.81
C THR A 128 -14.33 -1.24 11.21
N LYS A 129 -15.62 -1.08 11.52
CA LYS A 129 -16.08 -0.60 12.84
C LYS A 129 -15.75 -1.56 13.99
N GLN A 130 -15.46 -2.82 13.70
CA GLN A 130 -15.10 -3.83 14.70
C GLN A 130 -13.60 -3.82 15.04
N LEU A 131 -12.76 -3.12 14.27
CA LEU A 131 -11.32 -3.07 14.49
C LEU A 131 -10.97 -2.31 15.77
N ARG A 132 -10.08 -2.89 16.56
CA ARG A 132 -9.51 -2.31 17.77
C ARG A 132 -8.26 -1.53 17.41
N ILE A 133 -8.28 -0.23 17.72
CA ILE A 133 -7.21 0.69 17.40
C ILE A 133 -6.45 1.00 18.68
N GLY A 134 -5.13 0.85 18.67
CA GLY A 134 -4.38 0.93 19.92
C GLY A 134 -2.88 0.80 19.78
N ASN A 135 -2.23 0.58 20.92
CA ASN A 135 -0.79 0.39 21.00
C ASN A 135 -0.40 -0.94 20.34
N GLY A 136 0.58 -0.93 19.43
CA GLY A 136 1.06 -2.13 18.74
C GLY A 136 1.69 -3.20 19.66
N MET A 137 1.98 -2.88 20.92
CA MET A 137 2.43 -3.86 21.91
C MET A 137 1.27 -4.60 22.59
N ASP A 138 0.03 -4.15 22.42
CA ASP A 138 -1.16 -4.82 22.92
C ASP A 138 -1.61 -5.91 21.92
N ALA A 139 -1.67 -7.15 22.37
CA ALA A 139 -2.06 -8.31 21.57
C ALA A 139 -3.53 -8.26 21.08
N HIS A 140 -4.33 -7.34 21.61
CA HIS A 140 -5.69 -7.08 21.18
C HIS A 140 -5.81 -5.91 20.19
N THR A 141 -4.71 -5.24 19.83
CA THR A 141 -4.74 -4.20 18.81
C THR A 141 -4.78 -4.81 17.42
N ASP A 142 -5.75 -4.41 16.61
CA ASP A 142 -5.86 -4.80 15.20
C ASP A 142 -5.15 -3.76 14.30
N VAL A 143 -5.23 -2.47 14.63
CA VAL A 143 -4.57 -1.37 13.88
C VAL A 143 -3.79 -0.44 14.81
N GLY A 144 -2.50 -0.29 14.53
CA GLY A 144 -1.58 0.57 15.28
C GLY A 144 -1.53 2.03 14.80
N PRO A 145 -0.63 2.85 15.36
CA PRO A 145 -0.41 4.21 14.89
C PRO A 145 0.32 4.26 13.54
N MET A 146 0.19 5.40 12.87
CA MET A 146 1.02 5.74 11.72
C MET A 146 2.44 6.16 12.16
N ILE A 147 3.40 6.12 11.24
CA ILE A 147 4.81 6.34 11.54
C ILE A 147 5.11 7.76 12.03
N ARG A 148 4.43 8.77 11.46
CA ARG A 148 4.68 10.21 11.71
C ARG A 148 3.40 11.02 11.50
N GLU A 149 3.22 12.08 12.27
CA GLU A 149 2.09 13.01 12.16
C GLU A 149 1.95 13.63 10.75
N ARG A 150 3.08 13.86 10.06
CA ARG A 150 3.05 14.32 8.67
C ARG A 150 2.27 13.37 7.76
N GLN A 151 2.37 12.05 7.96
CA GLN A 151 1.64 11.08 7.16
C GLN A 151 0.14 11.11 7.49
N VAL A 152 -0.22 11.27 8.77
CA VAL A 152 -1.62 11.49 9.20
C VAL A 152 -2.24 12.70 8.48
N ARG A 153 -1.49 13.80 8.37
CA ARG A 153 -1.95 15.01 7.64
C ARG A 153 -2.18 14.74 6.16
N ILE A 154 -1.38 13.90 5.51
CA ILE A 154 -1.58 13.50 4.10
C ILE A 154 -2.89 12.73 3.96
N VAL A 155 -3.08 11.70 4.80
CA VAL A 155 -4.32 10.89 4.84
C VAL A 155 -5.54 11.78 5.03
N GLU A 156 -5.52 12.63 6.06
CA GLU A 156 -6.61 13.57 6.34
C GLU A 156 -6.91 14.46 5.12
N SER A 157 -5.87 14.96 4.44
CA SER A 157 -6.06 15.80 3.25
C SER A 157 -6.69 15.05 2.08
N HIS A 158 -6.39 13.76 1.89
CA HIS A 158 -6.99 12.95 0.82
C HIS A 158 -8.43 12.60 1.12
N VAL A 159 -8.73 12.25 2.38
CA VAL A 159 -10.10 11.98 2.84
C VAL A 159 -10.96 13.25 2.73
N GLU A 160 -10.41 14.41 3.10
CA GLU A 160 -11.13 15.68 2.98
C GLU A 160 -11.36 16.09 1.52
N ASP A 161 -10.38 15.92 0.62
CA ASP A 161 -10.56 16.12 -0.82
C ASP A 161 -11.67 15.23 -1.38
N ALA A 162 -11.66 13.93 -1.04
CA ALA A 162 -12.68 12.99 -1.46
C ALA A 162 -14.08 13.39 -0.95
N ARG A 163 -14.18 13.77 0.33
CA ARG A 163 -15.43 14.26 0.95
C ARG A 163 -15.98 15.49 0.24
N GLN A 164 -15.12 16.48 -0.04
CA GLN A 164 -15.51 17.70 -0.74
C GLN A 164 -15.96 17.45 -2.19
N ARG A 165 -15.44 16.38 -2.81
CA ARG A 165 -15.81 15.95 -4.16
C ARG A 165 -16.99 14.97 -4.20
N GLY A 166 -17.62 14.69 -3.06
CA GLY A 166 -18.87 13.93 -2.98
C GLY A 166 -18.74 12.47 -2.54
N ALA A 167 -17.54 12.00 -2.16
CA ALA A 167 -17.40 10.66 -1.59
C ALA A 167 -18.13 10.57 -0.23
N ARG A 168 -18.78 9.43 0.01
CA ARG A 168 -19.39 9.11 1.30
C ARG A 168 -18.38 8.44 2.22
N ILE A 169 -18.30 8.90 3.47
CA ILE A 169 -17.55 8.23 4.53
C ILE A 169 -18.49 7.21 5.20
N LEU A 170 -18.20 5.93 5.05
CA LEU A 170 -19.01 4.84 5.63
C LEU A 170 -18.52 4.40 7.02
N ALA A 171 -17.23 4.58 7.29
CA ALA A 171 -16.57 4.33 8.57
C ALA A 171 -15.33 5.22 8.71
N GLY A 172 -14.97 5.58 9.93
CA GLY A 172 -13.75 6.36 10.22
C GLY A 172 -13.81 7.81 9.74
N GLY A 173 -12.76 8.24 9.04
CA GLY A 173 -12.64 9.57 8.45
C GLY A 173 -12.18 10.67 9.40
N THR A 174 -11.58 10.31 10.54
CA THR A 174 -11.17 11.28 11.56
C THR A 174 -9.90 10.86 12.29
N ARG A 175 -9.20 11.85 12.84
CA ARG A 175 -8.07 11.62 13.76
C ARG A 175 -8.56 11.05 15.09
N LEU A 176 -7.67 10.35 15.80
CA LEU A 176 -7.91 9.81 17.14
C LEU A 176 -6.94 10.42 18.15
N PRO A 177 -7.04 11.73 18.44
CA PRO A 177 -6.08 12.44 19.29
C PRO A 177 -6.01 11.88 20.72
N GLN A 178 -7.07 11.21 21.18
CA GLN A 178 -7.10 10.53 22.48
C GLN A 178 -6.12 9.35 22.58
N LEU A 179 -5.70 8.77 21.45
CA LEU A 179 -4.68 7.72 21.40
C LEU A 179 -3.28 8.29 21.11
N GLY A 180 -3.21 9.47 20.53
CA GLY A 180 -1.98 10.20 20.21
C GLY A 180 -2.03 10.90 18.85
N PRO A 181 -1.03 11.72 18.51
CA PRO A 181 -1.02 12.54 17.29
C PRO A 181 -0.89 11.71 15.99
N ASN A 182 -0.42 10.47 16.11
CA ASN A 182 -0.16 9.59 14.97
C ASN A 182 -1.30 8.62 14.65
N TYR A 183 -2.46 8.76 15.30
CA TYR A 183 -3.60 7.85 15.08
C TYR A 183 -4.64 8.48 14.16
N TYR A 184 -5.02 7.71 13.13
CA TYR A 184 -6.12 8.03 12.22
C TYR A 184 -7.05 6.81 12.15
N ALA A 185 -8.35 7.03 12.18
CA ALA A 185 -9.31 5.94 12.15
C ALA A 185 -9.28 5.21 10.78
N PRO A 186 -9.26 3.86 10.74
CA PRO A 186 -9.51 3.09 9.54
C PRO A 186 -10.77 3.59 8.82
N THR A 187 -10.61 4.00 7.57
CA THR A 187 -11.61 4.77 6.85
C THR A 187 -12.10 4.02 5.63
N VAL A 188 -13.41 3.89 5.47
CA VAL A 188 -14.02 3.34 4.25
C VAL A 188 -14.72 4.48 3.51
N LEU A 189 -14.33 4.70 2.27
CA LEU A 189 -14.95 5.69 1.37
C LEU A 189 -15.73 4.97 0.27
N ALA A 190 -16.94 5.42 0.03
CA ALA A 190 -17.76 5.00 -1.10
C ALA A 190 -17.97 6.18 -2.06
N ASP A 191 -18.33 5.84 -3.29
CA ASP A 191 -18.62 6.75 -4.40
C ASP A 191 -17.41 7.64 -4.74
N VAL A 192 -16.22 7.08 -4.56
CA VAL A 192 -14.98 7.74 -5.01
C VAL A 192 -14.88 7.67 -6.53
N THR A 193 -14.20 8.65 -7.10
CA THR A 193 -13.99 8.73 -8.55
C THR A 193 -12.52 9.03 -8.85
N HIS A 194 -12.11 8.81 -10.09
CA HIS A 194 -10.74 9.02 -10.53
C HIS A 194 -10.31 10.51 -10.57
N GLU A 195 -11.23 11.44 -10.37
CA GLU A 195 -10.97 12.87 -10.19
C GLU A 195 -10.55 13.23 -8.75
N MET A 196 -10.68 12.30 -7.81
CA MET A 196 -10.30 12.49 -6.41
C MET A 196 -8.85 12.08 -6.18
N ARG A 197 -8.13 12.83 -5.34
CA ARG A 197 -6.72 12.56 -5.03
C ARG A 197 -6.52 11.18 -4.42
N ILE A 198 -7.47 10.71 -3.60
CA ILE A 198 -7.47 9.37 -3.01
C ILE A 198 -7.41 8.24 -4.06
N MET A 199 -7.78 8.48 -5.32
CA MET A 199 -7.72 7.47 -6.40
C MET A 199 -6.48 7.62 -7.29
N ARG A 200 -5.68 8.68 -7.14
CA ARG A 200 -4.53 8.99 -8.00
C ARG A 200 -3.21 9.02 -7.27
N GLU A 201 -3.20 9.53 -6.04
CA GLU A 201 -2.01 9.68 -5.21
C GLU A 201 -1.93 8.54 -4.19
N GLU A 202 -0.72 8.02 -3.98
CA GLU A 202 -0.43 7.05 -2.90
C GLU A 202 -0.76 7.70 -1.54
N THR A 203 -1.64 7.06 -0.79
CA THR A 203 -2.12 7.57 0.52
C THR A 203 -1.27 7.03 1.66
N PHE A 204 -0.81 5.79 1.55
CA PHE A 204 0.07 5.12 2.50
C PHE A 204 -0.44 5.28 3.94
N GLY A 205 -1.72 4.91 4.12
CA GLY A 205 -2.48 5.11 5.34
C GLY A 205 -3.80 4.34 5.32
N PRO A 206 -4.53 4.30 6.44
CA PRO A 206 -5.60 3.32 6.64
C PRO A 206 -6.92 3.78 5.99
N VAL A 207 -6.96 3.80 4.65
CA VAL A 207 -8.13 4.23 3.87
C VAL A 207 -8.43 3.21 2.76
N LEU A 208 -9.68 2.75 2.71
CA LEU A 208 -10.22 1.87 1.67
C LEU A 208 -11.24 2.64 0.80
N PRO A 209 -10.84 3.15 -0.37
CA PRO A 209 -11.75 3.79 -1.31
C PRO A 209 -12.38 2.77 -2.27
N ILE A 210 -13.71 2.84 -2.43
CA ILE A 210 -14.52 1.89 -3.20
C ILE A 210 -15.27 2.61 -4.32
N MET A 211 -15.07 2.13 -5.55
CA MET A 211 -15.69 2.62 -6.78
C MET A 211 -16.44 1.49 -7.47
N ALA A 212 -17.63 1.77 -8.02
CA ALA A 212 -18.36 0.79 -8.82
C ALA A 212 -17.76 0.67 -10.23
N CYS A 213 -17.74 -0.55 -10.77
CA CYS A 213 -17.43 -0.81 -12.18
C CYS A 213 -18.59 -1.56 -12.86
N ALA A 214 -18.74 -1.35 -14.17
CA ALA A 214 -19.88 -1.87 -14.91
C ALA A 214 -19.74 -3.37 -15.23
N ASN A 215 -18.53 -3.81 -15.58
CA ASN A 215 -18.20 -5.15 -16.04
C ASN A 215 -16.67 -5.38 -15.96
N ASP A 216 -16.21 -6.56 -16.38
CA ASP A 216 -14.80 -6.96 -16.35
C ASP A 216 -13.86 -6.03 -17.13
N GLU A 217 -14.26 -5.61 -18.34
CA GLU A 217 -13.44 -4.73 -19.18
C GLU A 217 -13.27 -3.37 -18.53
N ASP A 218 -14.36 -2.85 -17.95
CA ASP A 218 -14.35 -1.59 -17.21
C ASP A 218 -13.49 -1.68 -15.95
N ALA A 219 -13.58 -2.78 -15.21
CA ALA A 219 -12.78 -3.03 -14.02
C ALA A 219 -11.27 -3.04 -14.34
N VAL A 220 -10.86 -3.75 -15.40
CA VAL A 220 -9.47 -3.80 -15.87
C VAL A 220 -9.01 -2.44 -16.37
N ARG A 221 -9.84 -1.73 -17.14
CA ARG A 221 -9.55 -0.38 -17.62
C ARG A 221 -9.30 0.58 -16.46
N MET A 222 -10.16 0.55 -15.43
CA MET A 222 -9.99 1.36 -14.22
C MET A 222 -8.74 0.97 -13.43
N ALA A 223 -8.44 -0.32 -13.30
CA ALA A 223 -7.22 -0.82 -12.65
C ALA A 223 -5.96 -0.21 -13.26
N ASN A 224 -5.90 -0.21 -14.59
CA ASN A 224 -4.76 0.24 -15.39
C ASN A 224 -4.68 1.77 -15.56
N ASP A 225 -5.71 2.51 -15.18
CA ASP A 225 -5.70 3.98 -15.16
C ASP A 225 -4.95 4.50 -13.91
N SER A 226 -3.66 4.18 -13.84
CA SER A 226 -2.74 4.57 -12.75
C SER A 226 -1.33 4.73 -13.27
N GLU A 227 -0.55 5.60 -12.62
CA GLU A 227 0.91 5.69 -12.84
C GLU A 227 1.69 4.61 -12.07
N PHE A 228 1.00 3.86 -11.19
CA PHE A 228 1.56 2.77 -10.39
C PHE A 228 1.22 1.41 -11.01
N GLY A 229 2.00 0.39 -10.65
CA GLY A 229 1.81 -0.97 -11.12
C GLY A 229 2.56 -2.00 -10.29
N LEU A 230 2.54 -1.87 -8.96
CA LEU A 230 3.25 -2.80 -8.08
C LEU A 230 2.51 -4.13 -7.99
N ALA A 231 1.32 -4.15 -7.39
CA ALA A 231 0.48 -5.34 -7.40
C ALA A 231 -1.00 -5.03 -7.61
N ALA A 232 -1.81 -6.09 -7.77
CA ALA A 232 -3.27 -6.03 -7.91
C ALA A 232 -3.90 -7.34 -7.44
N SER A 233 -5.21 -7.33 -7.15
CA SER A 233 -5.96 -8.56 -6.84
C SER A 233 -7.28 -8.65 -7.60
N VAL A 234 -7.70 -9.87 -7.94
CA VAL A 234 -8.97 -10.19 -8.58
C VAL A 234 -9.74 -11.20 -7.73
N TRP A 235 -10.98 -10.87 -7.40
CA TRP A 235 -11.86 -11.65 -6.53
C TRP A 235 -13.05 -12.17 -7.32
N THR A 236 -13.18 -13.50 -7.40
CA THR A 236 -14.16 -14.19 -8.24
C THR A 236 -14.27 -15.66 -7.83
N ARG A 237 -15.42 -16.30 -8.05
CA ARG A 237 -15.56 -17.75 -7.85
C ARG A 237 -15.01 -18.54 -9.03
N ASP A 238 -14.97 -17.95 -10.24
CA ASP A 238 -14.29 -18.52 -11.40
C ASP A 238 -12.79 -18.15 -11.43
N ARG A 239 -11.97 -19.04 -10.88
CA ARG A 239 -10.50 -18.90 -10.91
C ARG A 239 -9.95 -18.69 -12.33
N SER A 240 -10.50 -19.36 -13.34
CA SER A 240 -10.02 -19.23 -14.72
C SER A 240 -10.32 -17.85 -15.29
N ARG A 241 -11.47 -17.27 -14.95
CA ARG A 241 -11.79 -15.86 -15.26
C ARG A 241 -10.83 -14.90 -14.56
N GLY A 242 -10.58 -15.13 -13.27
CA GLY A 242 -9.60 -14.35 -12.49
C GLY A 242 -8.22 -14.34 -13.15
N GLU A 243 -7.70 -15.51 -13.53
CA GLU A 243 -6.40 -15.64 -14.20
C GLU A 243 -6.37 -15.01 -15.60
N ARG A 244 -7.49 -15.03 -16.34
CA ARG A 244 -7.58 -14.32 -17.63
C ARG A 244 -7.53 -12.81 -17.43
N LEU A 245 -8.29 -12.26 -16.50
CA LEU A 245 -8.29 -10.82 -16.23
C LEU A 245 -6.95 -10.35 -15.66
N ALA A 246 -6.33 -11.15 -14.78
CA ALA A 246 -5.03 -10.85 -14.20
C ALA A 246 -3.94 -10.56 -15.26
N ARG A 247 -3.96 -11.28 -16.39
CA ARG A 247 -3.02 -11.07 -17.51
C ARG A 247 -3.19 -9.73 -18.24
N HIS A 248 -4.32 -9.06 -18.05
CA HIS A 248 -4.62 -7.77 -18.67
C HIS A 248 -4.40 -6.59 -17.72
N ILE A 249 -4.05 -6.85 -16.45
CA ILE A 249 -3.74 -5.81 -15.47
C ILE A 249 -2.25 -5.48 -15.54
N HIS A 250 -1.93 -4.20 -15.67
CA HIS A 250 -0.56 -3.69 -15.71
C HIS A 250 0.02 -3.57 -14.29
N ALA A 251 0.37 -4.69 -13.70
CA ALA A 251 1.04 -4.75 -12.41
C ALA A 251 2.12 -5.83 -12.38
N GLY A 252 3.15 -5.65 -11.54
CA GLY A 252 4.24 -6.62 -11.38
C GLY A 252 3.78 -7.95 -10.80
N THR A 253 2.79 -7.93 -9.91
CA THR A 253 2.14 -9.13 -9.36
C THR A 253 0.63 -9.00 -9.35
N VAL A 254 -0.10 -10.02 -9.80
CA VAL A 254 -1.56 -10.06 -9.71
C VAL A 254 -2.01 -11.33 -9.01
N MET A 255 -2.76 -11.16 -7.93
CA MET A 255 -3.31 -12.25 -7.11
C MET A 255 -4.75 -12.57 -7.52
N VAL A 256 -5.14 -13.84 -7.41
CA VAL A 256 -6.53 -14.28 -7.60
C VAL A 256 -7.03 -14.85 -6.28
N ASN A 257 -8.06 -14.21 -5.70
CA ASN A 257 -8.61 -14.52 -4.38
C ASN A 257 -7.58 -14.46 -3.23
N ASP A 258 -6.62 -13.55 -3.34
CA ASP A 258 -5.62 -13.27 -2.31
C ASP A 258 -5.21 -11.79 -2.37
N VAL A 259 -4.53 -11.29 -1.34
CA VAL A 259 -4.09 -9.90 -1.22
C VAL A 259 -2.78 -9.80 -0.41
N ILE A 260 -1.93 -8.81 -0.71
CA ILE A 260 -0.62 -8.57 -0.05
C ILE A 260 0.43 -9.68 -0.26
N SER A 261 0.05 -10.83 -0.81
CA SER A 261 0.95 -11.92 -1.18
C SER A 261 1.77 -11.55 -2.43
N CYS A 262 3.03 -11.17 -2.25
CA CYS A 262 3.97 -10.90 -3.35
C CYS A 262 5.28 -11.68 -3.16
N PHE A 263 5.88 -12.12 -4.28
CA PHE A 263 7.20 -12.73 -4.32
C PHE A 263 8.13 -11.82 -5.13
N GLY A 264 9.11 -11.21 -4.46
CA GLY A 264 10.14 -10.43 -5.14
C GLY A 264 11.22 -11.33 -5.72
N ILE A 265 11.54 -11.15 -7.00
CA ILE A 265 12.73 -11.76 -7.63
C ILE A 265 13.78 -10.66 -7.74
N SER A 266 14.86 -10.75 -6.96
CA SER A 266 15.93 -9.74 -6.95
C SER A 266 16.91 -9.84 -8.14
N GLU A 267 16.54 -10.57 -9.19
CA GLU A 267 17.38 -10.83 -10.36
C GLU A 267 17.14 -9.77 -11.43
N ALA A 268 17.97 -8.73 -11.41
CA ALA A 268 18.34 -7.89 -12.54
C ALA A 268 19.69 -7.23 -12.24
#